data_AF-A0AAV0WXT6-F1
#
_entry.id   AF-A0AAV0WXT6-F1
#
_cell.length_a   1.000
_cell.length_b   1.000
_cell.length_c   1.000
_cell.angle_alpha   90.00
_cell.angle_beta   90.00
_cell.angle_gamma   90.00
#
_symmetry.space_group_name_H-M   'P 1'
#
loop_
_entity.id
_entity.type
_entity.pdbx_description
1 polymer ?
#
loop_
_entity_poly.entity_id
_entity_poly.type
_entity_poly.pdbx_seq_one_letter_code
_entity_poly.pdbx_strand_id
1 'polypeptide(L)' 'MNCTNTKKRKRTKLECLACGSIFDDDYRKKHETKQHEGKRVLVKHVGAPENPFIAAARLKQVTESEKTFAKKN' A
#
# COMPACT_ATOMS: atom_id res chain seq x y z
N MET A 1 -20.62 -29.31 -13.88
CA MET A 1 -20.02 -28.03 -14.31
C MET A 1 -18.51 -28.08 -14.07
N ASN A 2 -17.68 -28.17 -15.12
CA ASN A 2 -16.23 -28.10 -14.98
C ASN A 2 -15.74 -26.69 -15.37
N CYS A 3 -15.40 -25.89 -14.36
CA CYS A 3 -14.88 -24.53 -14.57
C CYS A 3 -13.35 -24.57 -14.60
N THR A 4 -12.75 -24.78 -15.78
CA THR A 4 -11.29 -24.78 -16.00
C THR A 4 -10.74 -23.37 -16.27
N ASN A 5 -11.14 -22.38 -15.47
CA ASN A 5 -10.51 -21.05 -15.53
C ASN A 5 -9.31 -21.02 -14.59
N THR A 6 -8.16 -21.50 -15.06
CA THR A 6 -6.88 -21.53 -14.30
C THR A 6 -6.21 -20.15 -14.22
N LYS A 7 -6.95 -19.04 -14.33
CA LYS A 7 -6.42 -17.72 -14.01
C LYS A 7 -6.11 -17.67 -12.52
N LYS A 8 -4.83 -17.69 -12.17
CA LYS A 8 -4.36 -17.37 -10.81
C LYS A 8 -5.01 -16.05 -10.39
N ARG A 9 -5.84 -16.07 -9.34
CA ARG A 9 -6.40 -14.85 -8.76
C ARG A 9 -5.22 -13.97 -8.33
N LYS A 10 -5.21 -12.71 -8.77
CA LYS A 10 -4.28 -11.71 -8.25
C LYS A 10 -4.67 -11.48 -6.80
N ARG A 11 -3.91 -12.07 -5.86
CA ARG A 11 -4.12 -11.85 -4.43
C ARG A 11 -3.49 -10.52 -4.04
N THR A 12 -4.26 -9.72 -3.34
CA THR A 12 -3.81 -8.45 -2.82
C THR A 12 -3.09 -8.70 -1.50
N LYS A 13 -1.82 -8.28 -1.43
CA LYS A 13 -1.04 -8.34 -0.19
C LYS A 13 -1.30 -7.10 0.65
N LEU A 14 -1.54 -7.31 1.93
CA LEU A 14 -1.74 -6.29 2.94
C LEU A 14 -0.61 -6.35 3.98
N GLU A 15 -0.25 -5.19 4.49
CA GLU A 15 0.66 -4.99 5.61
C GLU A 15 -0.15 -4.55 6.83
N CYS A 16 -0.01 -5.25 7.95
CA CYS A 16 -0.62 -4.83 9.22
C CYS A 16 0.22 -3.73 9.86
N LEU A 17 -0.40 -2.60 10.18
CA LEU A 17 0.27 -1.46 10.82
C LEU A 17 0.59 -1.67 12.29
N ALA A 18 -0.02 -2.67 12.94
CA ALA A 18 0.22 -2.97 14.34
C ALA A 18 1.47 -3.84 14.55
N CYS A 19 1.78 -4.75 13.61
CA CYS A 19 2.89 -5.70 13.73
C CYS A 19 3.85 -5.72 12.54
N GLY A 20 3.60 -4.93 11.48
CA GLY A 20 4.42 -4.89 10.27
C GLY A 20 4.37 -6.16 9.41
N SER A 21 3.50 -7.10 9.74
CA SER A 21 3.41 -8.39 9.03
C SER A 21 2.68 -8.24 7.70
N ILE A 22 3.19 -8.90 6.65
CA ILE A 22 2.59 -8.91 5.32
C ILE A 22 1.84 -10.24 5.09
N PHE A 23 0.58 -10.17 4.66
CA PHE A 23 -0.27 -11.33 4.38
C PHE A 23 -1.26 -11.06 3.24
N ASP A 24 -1.85 -12.11 2.66
CA ASP A 24 -2.94 -11.93 1.67
C ASP A 24 -4.23 -11.48 2.37
N ASP A 25 -4.99 -10.57 1.75
CA ASP A 25 -6.25 -10.02 2.29
C ASP A 25 -7.26 -11.10 2.72
N ASP A 26 -7.32 -12.22 1.98
CA ASP A 26 -8.14 -13.39 2.31
C ASP A 26 -7.86 -13.94 3.73
N TYR A 27 -6.65 -13.74 4.25
CA TYR A 27 -6.22 -14.19 5.58
C TYR A 27 -6.32 -13.12 6.67
N ARG A 28 -6.90 -11.95 6.39
CA ARG A 28 -6.99 -10.85 7.35
C ARG A 28 -7.66 -11.25 8.66
N LYS A 29 -8.83 -11.91 8.60
CA LYS A 29 -9.52 -12.37 9.81
C LYS A 29 -8.67 -13.36 10.62
N LYS A 30 -7.98 -14.27 9.95
CA LYS A 30 -7.10 -15.26 10.61
C LYS A 30 -5.91 -14.57 11.30
N HIS A 31 -5.36 -13.54 10.67
CA HIS A 31 -4.30 -12.72 11.25
C HIS A 31 -4.80 -11.96 12.50
N GLU A 32 -5.95 -11.28 12.39
CA GLU A 32 -6.58 -10.56 13.51
C GLU A 32 -6.82 -11.47 14.71
N THR A 33 -7.37 -12.67 14.51
CA THR A 33 -7.61 -13.61 15.61
C THR A 33 -6.32 -14.13 16.25
N LYS A 34 -5.31 -14.47 15.45
CA LYS A 34 -4.08 -15.11 15.96
C LYS A 34 -3.09 -14.15 16.57
N GLN A 35 -2.93 -12.96 15.98
CA GLN A 35 -1.90 -12.00 16.38
C GLN A 35 -2.45 -10.87 17.25
N HIS A 36 -3.76 -10.60 17.18
CA HIS A 36 -4.38 -9.45 17.83
C HIS A 36 -5.60 -9.82 18.66
N GLU A 37 -5.77 -11.09 19.03
CA GLU A 37 -6.86 -11.58 19.88
C GLU A 37 -8.26 -11.23 19.32
N GLY A 38 -8.37 -11.09 18.00
CA GLY A 38 -9.60 -10.71 17.32
C GLY A 38 -9.85 -9.19 17.25
N LYS A 39 -8.94 -8.35 17.73
CA LYS A 39 -9.00 -6.90 17.53
C LYS A 39 -8.78 -6.58 16.06
N ARG A 40 -9.62 -5.67 15.53
CA ARG A 40 -9.47 -5.17 14.15
C ARG A 40 -8.18 -4.37 14.05
N VAL A 41 -7.37 -4.68 13.04
CA VAL A 41 -6.14 -3.94 12.76
C VAL A 41 -6.27 -3.08 11.53
N LEU A 42 -5.57 -1.96 11.55
CA LEU A 42 -5.38 -1.11 10.39
C LEU A 42 -4.36 -1.78 9.46
N VAL A 43 -4.68 -1.81 8.17
CA VAL A 43 -3.91 -2.48 7.13
C VAL A 43 -3.64 -1.52 5.97
N LYS A 44 -2.47 -1.64 5.34
CA LYS A 44 -2.12 -0.94 4.10
C LYS A 44 -1.89 -1.94 2.97
N HIS A 45 -2.17 -1.54 1.74
CA HIS A 45 -1.86 -2.34 0.57
C HIS A 45 -0.36 -2.27 0.27
N VAL A 46 0.28 -3.42 0.15
CA VAL A 46 1.71 -3.50 -0.19
C VAL A 46 1.90 -3.00 -1.62
N GLY A 47 2.74 -1.97 -1.78
CA GLY A 47 3.02 -1.36 -3.08
C GLY A 47 1.95 -0.40 -3.59
N ALA A 48 0.93 -0.06 -2.79
CA ALA A 48 0.08 1.08 -3.11
C ALA A 48 0.93 2.36 -3.08
N PRO A 49 0.86 3.22 -4.11
CA PRO A 49 1.59 4.48 -4.12
C PRO A 49 1.18 5.31 -2.89
N GLU A 50 2.12 6.11 -2.38
CA GLU A 50 1.80 7.15 -1.41
C GLU A 50 0.63 7.98 -1.94
N ASN A 51 -0.22 8.44 -1.02
CA ASN A 51 -1.43 9.21 -1.31
C ASN A 51 -1.21 10.12 -2.54
N PRO A 52 -2.02 10.02 -3.59
CA PRO A 52 -1.79 10.72 -4.85
C PRO A 52 -1.63 12.24 -4.67
N PHE A 53 -2.26 12.82 -3.64
CA PHE A 53 -2.09 14.23 -3.29
C PHE A 53 -0.72 14.55 -2.68
N ILE A 54 -0.14 13.63 -1.91
CA ILE A 54 1.23 13.76 -1.36
C ILE A 54 2.26 13.61 -2.49
N ALA A 55 2.07 12.64 -3.39
CA ALA A 55 2.92 12.47 -4.56
C ALA A 55 2.93 13.73 -5.45
N ALA A 56 1.76 14.32 -5.69
CA ALA A 56 1.62 15.57 -6.42
C ALA A 56 2.27 16.77 -5.71
N ALA A 57 2.21 16.83 -4.37
CA ALA A 57 2.85 17.89 -3.60
C ALA A 57 4.39 17.83 -3.70
N ARG A 58 4.99 16.63 -3.69
CA ARG A 58 6.45 16.45 -3.87
C ARG A 58 6.91 16.89 -5.26
N LEU A 59 6.13 16.60 -6.31
CA LEU A 59 6.43 17.05 -7.67
C LEU A 59 6.50 18.58 -7.77
N LYS A 60 5.62 19.31 -7.08
CA LYS A 60 5.63 20.79 -7.07
C LYS A 60 6.92 21.36 -6.45
N GLN A 61 7.40 20.78 -5.35
CA GLN A 61 8.61 21.28 -4.67
C GLN A 61 9.89 21.11 -5.51
N VAL A 62 9.98 20.05 -6.32
CA VAL A 62 11.10 19.86 -7.25
C VAL A 62 11.09 20.94 -8.33
N THR A 63 9.92 21.28 -8.89
CA THR A 63 9.83 22.32 -9.94
C THR A 63 10.13 23.75 -9.46
N GLU A 64 9.99 24.03 -8.16
CA GLU A 64 10.32 25.34 -7.59
C GLU A 64 11.81 25.47 -7.27
N SER A 65 12.44 24.39 -6.81
CA SER A 65 13.89 24.38 -6.54
C SER A 65 14.72 24.49 -7.83
N GLU A 66 14.29 23.89 -8.95
CA GLU A 66 14.94 24.07 -10.26
C GLU A 66 14.83 25.50 -10.80
N LYS A 67 13.73 26.21 -10.52
CA LYS A 67 13.57 27.63 -10.90
C LYS A 67 14.49 28.58 -10.13
N THR A 68 14.92 28.20 -8.92
CA THR A 68 15.88 29.01 -8.14
C THR A 68 17.33 28.85 -8.61
N PHE A 69 17.67 27.73 -9.25
CA PHE A 69 19.00 27.53 -9.83
C PHE A 69 19.19 28.29 -11.16
N ALA A 70 18.14 28.37 -12.00
CA ALA A 70 18.18 29.06 -13.29
C ALA A 70 18.22 30.62 -13.21
N LYS A 71 18.08 31.20 -12.01
CA LYS A 71 18.06 32.66 -11.79
C LYS A 71 19.40 33.22 -11.26
N LYS A 72 20.44 32.39 -11.17
CA LYS A 72 21.74 32.72 -10.58
C LYS A 72 22.90 32.76 -11.58
N ASN A 73 22.62 32.74 -12.89
CA ASN A 73 23.60 32.87 -13.96
C ASN A 73 23.32 34.11 -14.80
#